data_AF-A0A7W6C3L3-F1
#
_entry.id   AF-A0A7W6C3L3-F1
#
_cell.length_a   1.000
_cell.length_b   1.000
_cell.length_c   1.000
_cell.angle_alpha   90.00
_cell.angle_beta   90.00
_cell.angle_gamma   90.00
#
_symmetry.space_group_name_H-M   'P 1'
#
loop_
_entity.id
_entity.type
_entity.pdbx_description
1 polymer ?
#
loop_
_entity_poly.entity_id
_entity_poly.type
_entity_poly.pdbx_seq_one_letter_code
_entity_poly.pdbx_strand_id
1 'polypeptide(L)' 'MSRFSETEEVLIGRLRNLKAAPEVSINLNDISAPMKAVGFSQSEIIGVLNALEQDKVIAYTPGNRVLMLKDLPD' A
#
# COMPACT_ATOMS: atom_id res chain seq x y z
N MET A 1 -18.25 7.38 1.01
CA MET A 1 -16.86 6.97 0.68
C MET A 1 -16.90 6.24 -0.65
N SER A 2 -15.93 6.51 -1.54
CA SER A 2 -15.77 5.73 -2.77
C SER A 2 -15.05 4.40 -2.46
N ARG A 3 -15.18 3.40 -3.32
CA ARG A 3 -14.47 2.12 -3.16
C ARG A 3 -12.94 2.31 -3.15
N PHE A 4 -12.45 3.30 -3.90
CA PHE A 4 -11.04 3.68 -3.88
C PHE A 4 -10.62 4.22 -2.51
N SER A 5 -11.36 5.18 -1.96
CA SER A 5 -11.05 5.80 -0.66
C SER A 5 -11.09 4.79 0.49
N GLU A 6 -12.05 3.85 0.47
CA GLU A 6 -12.11 2.75 1.44
C GLU A 6 -10.86 1.84 1.33
N THR A 7 -10.46 1.50 0.11
CA THR A 7 -9.27 0.68 -0.13
C THR A 7 -8.01 1.40 0.34
N GLU A 8 -7.92 2.71 0.10
CA GLU A 8 -6.81 3.56 0.51
C GLU A 8 -6.66 3.60 2.03
N GLU A 9 -7.74 3.83 2.76
CA GLU A 9 -7.74 3.86 4.22
C GLU A 9 -7.26 2.52 4.81
N VAL A 10 -7.78 1.41 4.30
CA VAL A 10 -7.36 0.06 4.75
C VAL A 10 -5.90 -0.22 4.40
N LEU A 11 -5.45 0.19 3.21
CA LEU A 11 -4.06 0.00 2.78
C LEU A 11 -3.09 0.81 3.63
N ILE A 12 -3.40 2.07 3.92
CA ILE A 12 -2.62 2.93 4.82
C ILE A 12 -2.58 2.33 6.21
N GLY A 13 -3.72 1.89 6.75
CA GLY A 13 -3.79 1.19 8.03
C GLY A 13 -2.91 -0.07 8.05
N ARG A 14 -2.85 -0.82 6.95
CA ARG A 14 -1.97 -1.98 6.81
C ARG A 14 -0.50 -1.59 6.81
N LEU A 15 -0.12 -0.55 6.07
CA LEU A 15 1.26 -0.04 6.05
C LEU A 15 1.70 0.45 7.43
N ARG A 16 0.82 1.14 8.17
CA ARG A 16 1.08 1.54 9.57
C ARG A 16 1.32 0.33 10.49
N ASN A 17 0.48 -0.70 10.37
CA ASN A 17 0.66 -1.96 11.14
C ASN A 17 1.97 -2.69 10.80
N LEU A 18 2.47 -2.54 9.58
CA LEU A 18 3.78 -3.05 9.15
C LEU A 18 4.94 -2.12 9.54
N LYS A 19 4.66 -1.05 10.29
CA LYS A 19 5.64 -0.04 10.71
C LYS A 19 6.37 0.58 9.51
N ALA A 20 5.63 0.83 8.43
CA ALA A 20 6.14 1.55 7.27
C ALA A 20 6.69 2.92 7.69
N ALA A 21 7.91 3.20 7.28
CA ALA A 21 8.64 4.45 7.49
C ALA A 21 9.56 4.68 6.28
N PRO A 22 10.03 5.90 6.02
CA PRO A 22 10.97 6.17 4.93
C PRO A 22 12.15 5.18 4.90
N GLU A 23 12.58 4.80 3.70
CA GLU A 23 13.64 3.83 3.42
C GLU A 23 13.33 2.37 3.80
N VAL A 24 12.19 2.10 4.45
CA VAL A 24 11.73 0.74 4.71
C VAL A 24 11.19 0.13 3.43
N SER A 25 11.66 -1.08 3.11
CA SER A 25 11.11 -1.89 2.02
C SER A 25 10.14 -2.93 2.56
N ILE A 26 8.96 -3.07 1.96
CA ILE A 26 7.88 -3.95 2.40
C ILE A 26 7.51 -4.92 1.26
N ASN A 27 7.25 -6.19 1.58
CA ASN A 27 6.79 -7.15 0.59
C ASN A 27 5.32 -6.89 0.24
N LEU A 28 5.00 -6.84 -1.06
CA LEU A 28 3.63 -6.63 -1.54
C LEU A 28 2.67 -7.74 -1.11
N ASN A 29 3.15 -8.95 -0.83
CA ASN A 29 2.30 -10.02 -0.27
C ASN A 29 1.86 -9.72 1.16
N ASP A 30 2.72 -9.07 1.96
CA ASP A 30 2.40 -8.68 3.33
C ASP A 30 1.33 -7.58 3.37
N ILE A 31 1.14 -6.85 2.27
CA ILE A 31 0.09 -5.85 2.08
C ILE A 31 -1.16 -6.52 1.48
N SER A 32 -1.00 -7.17 0.33
CA SER A 32 -2.14 -7.60 -0.50
C SER A 32 -2.84 -8.85 0.00
N ALA A 33 -2.15 -9.81 0.65
CA ALA A 33 -2.79 -11.04 1.12
C ALA A 33 -3.84 -10.78 2.22
N PRO A 34 -3.56 -9.98 3.27
CA PRO A 34 -4.57 -9.61 4.27
C PRO A 34 -5.74 -8.80 3.69
N MET A 35 -5.47 -7.90 2.74
CA MET A 35 -6.52 -7.11 2.10
C MET A 35 -7.45 -7.99 1.24
N LYS A 36 -6.89 -8.94 0.49
CA LYS A 36 -7.67 -9.93 -0.27
C LYS A 36 -8.53 -10.81 0.65
N ALA A 37 -7.99 -11.21 1.80
CA ALA A 37 -8.73 -12.02 2.78
C ALA A 37 -9.97 -11.32 3.34
N VAL A 38 -10.02 -9.98 3.33
CA VAL A 38 -11.18 -9.19 3.75
C VAL A 38 -12.00 -8.64 2.58
N GLY A 39 -11.77 -9.12 1.36
CA GLY A 39 -12.63 -8.87 0.20
C GLY A 39 -12.20 -7.75 -0.74
N PHE A 40 -10.98 -7.21 -0.63
CA PHE A 40 -10.44 -6.31 -1.64
C PHE A 40 -9.86 -7.08 -2.84
N SER A 41 -10.23 -6.65 -4.03
CA SER A 41 -9.71 -7.21 -5.28
C SER A 41 -8.28 -6.73 -5.56
N GLN A 42 -7.57 -7.45 -6.42
CA GLN A 42 -6.22 -7.08 -6.80
C GLN A 42 -6.15 -5.73 -7.54
N SER A 43 -7.13 -5.43 -8.39
CA SER A 43 -7.17 -4.17 -9.13
C SER A 43 -7.40 -2.97 -8.22
N GLU A 44 -8.23 -3.11 -7.18
CA GLU A 44 -8.42 -2.07 -6.16
C GLU A 44 -7.11 -1.78 -5.42
N ILE A 45 -6.44 -2.83 -4.95
CA ILE A 45 -5.17 -2.70 -4.23
C ILE A 45 -4.10 -2.05 -5.11
N ILE A 46 -3.94 -2.52 -6.35
CA ILE A 46 -2.97 -1.97 -7.31
C ILE A 46 -3.32 -0.52 -7.66
N GLY A 47 -4.60 -0.19 -7.80
CA GLY A 47 -5.04 1.18 -8.07
C GLY A 47 -4.54 2.17 -7.01
N VAL A 48 -4.67 1.80 -5.73
CA VAL A 48 -4.18 2.62 -4.61
C VAL A 48 -2.65 2.65 -4.58
N LEU A 49 -1.97 1.50 -4.71
CA LEU A 49 -0.50 1.46 -4.73
C LEU A 49 0.09 2.32 -5.85
N ASN A 50 -0.53 2.31 -7.04
CA ASN A 50 -0.12 3.14 -8.16
C ASN A 50 -0.32 4.65 -7.88
N ALA A 51 -1.41 5.02 -7.20
CA ALA A 51 -1.61 6.42 -6.77
C ALA A 51 -0.52 6.85 -5.77
N LEU A 52 -0.20 6.02 -4.78
CA LEU A 52 0.88 6.29 -3.82
C LEU A 52 2.26 6.37 -4.52
N GLU A 53 2.51 5.57 -5.54
CA GLU A 53 3.74 5.66 -6.33
C GLU A 53 3.79 6.94 -7.18
N GLN A 54 2.66 7.33 -7.77
CA GLN A 54 2.52 8.57 -8.53
C GLN A 54 2.82 9.79 -7.64
N ASP A 55 2.35 9.78 -6.40
CA ASP A 55 2.59 10.83 -5.40
C ASP A 55 3.98 10.75 -4.74
N LYS A 56 4.79 9.77 -5.15
CA LYS A 56 6.13 9.49 -4.62
C LYS A 56 6.13 9.24 -3.12
N VAL A 57 5.07 8.61 -2.60
CA VAL A 57 5.02 8.07 -1.23
C VAL A 57 5.74 6.73 -1.18
N ILE A 58 5.58 5.92 -2.23
CA ILE A 58 6.28 4.66 -2.41
C ILE A 58 6.96 4.59 -3.78
N ALA A 59 7.82 3.59 -3.97
CA ALA A 59 8.30 3.15 -5.28
C ALA A 59 8.27 1.62 -5.36
N TYR A 60 7.86 1.05 -6.50
CA TYR A 60 8.06 -0.37 -6.72
C TYR A 60 9.55 -0.69 -6.85
N THR A 61 9.96 -1.79 -6.21
CA THR A 61 11.32 -2.31 -6.30
C THR A 61 11.30 -3.79 -6.68
N PRO A 62 12.40 -4.33 -7.23
CA PRO A 62 12.50 -5.76 -7.53
C PRO A 62 12.16 -6.64 -6.33
N GLY A 63 11.74 -7.88 -6.61
CA GLY A 63 11.42 -8.87 -5.56
C GLY A 63 10.02 -8.75 -4.97
N ASN A 64 9.05 -8.17 -5.69
CA ASN A 64 7.67 -7.98 -5.24
C ASN A 64 7.59 -7.10 -3.98
N ARG A 65 8.25 -5.94 -4.01
CA ARG A 65 8.36 -5.04 -2.87
C ARG A 65 8.04 -3.60 -3.25
N VAL A 66 7.73 -2.81 -2.23
CA VAL A 66 7.63 -1.35 -2.30
C VAL A 66 8.61 -0.75 -1.32
N LEU A 67 9.32 0.30 -1.73
CA LEU A 67 10.14 1.14 -0.88
C LEU A 67 9.34 2.35 -0.45
N MET A 68 9.30 2.64 0.84
CA MET A 68 8.73 3.87 1.36
C MET A 68 9.69 5.04 1.07
N LEU A 69 9.21 6.07 0.40
CA LEU A 69 9.99 7.26 0.05
C LEU A 69 9.72 8.43 1.01
N LYS A 70 8.52 8.46 1.58
CA LYS A 70 8.03 9.50 2.49
C LYS A 70 7.24 8.85 3.62
N ASP A 71 6.94 9.64 4.65
CA ASP A 71 5.97 9.24 5.67
C ASP A 71 4.59 9.02 5.04
N LEU A 72 3.80 8.14 5.68
CA LEU A 72 2.43 7.91 5.28
C LEU A 72 1.58 9.17 5.56
N PRO A 73 0.62 9.50 4.70
CA PRO A 73 -0.35 10.55 4.99
C PRO A 73 -1.18 10.19 6.23
N ASP A 74 -1.59 11.23 6.97
CA ASP A 74 -2.40 11.13 8.19
C ASP A 74 -3.77 10.51 7.97
#